data_AF-A0A2E8STG6-F1
#
_entry.id   AF-A0A2E8STG6-F1
#
_cell.length_a   1.000
_cell.length_b   1.000
_cell.length_c   1.000
_cell.angle_alpha   90.00
_cell.angle_beta   90.00
_cell.angle_gamma   90.00
#
_symmetry.space_group_name_H-M   'P 1'
#
loop_
_entity.id
_entity.type
_entity.pdbx_description
1 polymer ?
#
loop_
_entity_poly.entity_id
_entity_poly.type
_entity_poly.pdbx_seq_one_letter_code
_entity_poly.pdbx_strand_id
1 'polypeptide(L)'
;MGNIFPTKKPKEVGMKSQFYLTVILCTGVGVAPMELVANELKADPKPKVQTAEAQTQTLRERRLRRMLQYHQRRAALQHVSSFVERNAPYRRFTLTEIREHYEAKGAALAKVVSSAKLRNETLAHAKARALAEVKAIAVVMRSRLEAEQRAMASAIRQMKSENPNYAEDALRLATESAEKNHGEVITQTEGLPILSKTVDMDYLDTLKRTPKLVPGKIVSEPLMPTRTTNPTAELANPDNVPSFLVQPYSQEQLLDLAQRQAMTAYKKEQALIKVKEAQRRAEVQQSTTSLSEKRRKLKELLALYASDKISPKEYYERRALIMGTEPADQ
;
A
#
# COMPACT_ATOMS: atom_id res chain seq x y z
N MET A 1 -0.73 57.51 -6.31
CA MET A 1 -1.39 56.29 -6.86
C MET A 1 -0.72 55.09 -6.16
N GLY A 2 -1.10 54.60 -4.99
CA GLY A 2 -2.42 54.43 -4.40
C GLY A 2 -2.96 53.03 -4.69
N ASN A 3 -2.44 51.98 -4.03
CA ASN A 3 -2.95 50.60 -4.03
C ASN A 3 -2.50 49.94 -2.70
N ILE A 4 -3.24 50.02 -1.60
CA ILE A 4 -4.39 49.18 -1.18
C ILE A 4 -4.08 47.68 -1.27
N PHE A 5 -3.45 47.14 -0.22
CA PHE A 5 -3.54 45.73 0.15
C PHE A 5 -4.36 45.61 1.43
N PRO A 6 -5.51 44.90 1.45
CA PRO A 6 -6.26 44.68 2.67
C PRO A 6 -5.64 43.55 3.50
N THR A 7 -5.11 43.91 4.67
CA THR A 7 -4.73 42.96 5.72
C THR A 7 -5.98 42.32 6.32
N LYS A 8 -6.22 41.03 6.01
CA LYS A 8 -7.22 40.23 6.73
C LYS A 8 -6.70 39.94 8.15
N LYS A 9 -7.28 40.60 9.14
CA LYS A 9 -7.14 40.24 10.56
C LYS A 9 -7.74 38.84 10.80
N PRO A 10 -7.09 37.94 11.55
CA PRO A 10 -7.75 36.73 12.02
C PRO A 10 -8.81 37.10 13.07
N LYS A 11 -10.04 36.65 12.84
CA LYS A 11 -11.15 36.70 13.80
C LYS A 11 -10.78 35.89 15.03
N GLU A 12 -10.75 36.53 16.19
CA GLU A 12 -10.82 35.88 17.49
C GLU A 12 -12.14 35.10 17.57
N VAL A 13 -12.04 33.77 17.59
CA VAL A 13 -13.15 32.90 17.98
C VAL A 13 -12.98 32.64 19.47
N GLY A 14 -13.79 33.34 20.27
CA GLY A 14 -13.85 33.17 21.70
C GLY A 14 -14.31 31.77 22.08
N MET A 15 -13.42 30.97 22.65
CA MET A 15 -13.77 29.76 23.38
C MET A 15 -14.13 30.14 24.82
N LYS A 16 -15.42 30.37 25.08
CA LYS A 16 -15.98 30.26 26.43
C LYS A 16 -16.36 28.79 26.67
N SER A 17 -15.42 27.97 27.11
CA SER A 17 -15.74 26.65 27.70
C SER A 17 -15.56 26.76 29.21
N GLN A 18 -16.67 27.01 29.89
CA GLN A 18 -16.76 26.94 31.34
C GLN A 18 -16.49 25.49 31.77
N PHE A 19 -15.35 25.26 32.40
CA PHE A 19 -15.04 23.99 33.05
C PHE A 19 -15.80 23.90 34.37
N TYR A 20 -16.92 23.17 34.37
CA TYR A 20 -17.47 22.58 35.58
C TYR A 20 -16.62 21.35 35.92
N LEU A 21 -15.69 21.50 36.86
CA LEU A 21 -15.07 20.36 37.54
C LEU A 21 -15.14 20.61 39.05
N THR A 22 -16.37 20.61 39.54
CA THR A 22 -16.71 20.57 40.95
C THR A 22 -16.35 19.19 41.51
N VAL A 23 -15.28 19.16 42.29
CA VAL A 23 -15.13 18.46 43.58
C VAL A 23 -15.94 17.16 43.74
N ILE A 24 -15.31 16.02 43.49
CA ILE A 24 -15.62 14.77 44.20
C ILE A 24 -14.29 14.20 44.70
N LEU A 25 -13.83 14.72 45.82
CA LEU A 25 -12.67 14.22 46.55
C LEU A 25 -12.83 14.59 48.02
N CYS A 26 -13.85 14.02 48.68
CA CYS A 26 -14.00 14.05 50.14
C CYS A 26 -15.13 13.12 50.61
N THR A 27 -15.09 11.83 50.25
CA THR A 27 -15.82 10.81 51.01
C THR A 27 -14.99 9.52 51.02
N GLY A 28 -14.55 9.11 52.21
CA GLY A 28 -14.03 7.76 52.42
C GLY A 28 -12.62 7.66 52.98
N VAL A 29 -12.35 8.24 54.15
CA VAL A 29 -11.74 7.49 55.27
C VAL A 29 -12.35 8.07 56.55
N GLY A 30 -13.59 7.70 56.83
CA GLY A 30 -14.14 7.83 58.17
C GLY A 30 -13.37 6.87 59.07
N VAL A 31 -12.53 7.42 59.93
CA VAL A 31 -12.04 6.71 61.11
C VAL A 31 -13.29 6.40 61.94
N ALA A 32 -13.65 5.12 62.04
CA ALA A 32 -14.75 4.70 62.90
C ALA A 32 -14.47 5.18 64.33
N PRO A 33 -15.38 5.91 64.98
CA PRO A 33 -15.27 6.15 66.41
C PRO A 33 -15.46 4.79 67.10
N MET A 34 -14.45 4.30 67.81
CA MET A 34 -14.70 3.23 68.77
C MET A 34 -15.62 3.79 69.84
N GLU A 35 -16.87 3.36 69.80
CA GLU A 35 -17.80 3.49 70.91
C GLU A 35 -17.18 2.81 72.14
N LEU A 36 -16.92 3.63 73.16
CA LEU A 36 -16.74 3.17 74.53
C LEU A 36 -18.08 2.63 75.02
N VAL A 37 -18.38 1.38 74.65
CA VAL A 37 -19.47 0.63 75.25
C VAL A 37 -19.00 0.19 76.63
N ALA A 38 -19.48 0.91 77.64
CA ALA A 38 -19.52 0.46 79.01
C ALA A 38 -20.44 -0.77 79.08
N ASN A 39 -19.84 -1.96 79.07
CA ASN A 39 -20.52 -3.19 79.46
C ASN A 39 -19.91 -3.68 80.77
N GLU A 40 -20.75 -3.59 81.81
CA GLU A 40 -20.57 -4.25 83.09
C GLU A 40 -20.32 -5.75 82.87
N LEU A 41 -19.10 -6.19 83.13
CA LEU A 41 -18.76 -7.60 83.26
C LEU A 41 -18.16 -7.82 84.65
N LYS A 42 -18.95 -8.55 85.42
CA LYS A 42 -18.72 -9.15 86.72
C LYS A 42 -17.25 -9.48 86.98
N ALA A 43 -16.83 -9.21 88.22
CA ALA A 43 -15.53 -9.60 88.75
C ALA A 43 -15.36 -11.12 88.68
N ASP A 44 -14.49 -11.56 87.77
CA ASP A 44 -13.86 -12.89 87.80
C ASP A 44 -12.54 -12.84 88.59
N PRO A 45 -12.15 -13.95 89.24
CA PRO A 45 -11.24 -13.92 90.39
C PRO A 45 -9.78 -13.68 90.00
N LYS A 46 -9.04 -13.12 90.96
CA LYS A 46 -7.58 -12.88 91.00
C LYS A 46 -6.77 -13.75 90.02
N PRO A 47 -5.85 -13.16 89.23
CA PRO A 47 -5.00 -13.95 88.35
C PRO A 47 -4.11 -14.87 89.19
N LYS A 48 -4.21 -16.18 88.92
CA LYS A 48 -3.22 -17.16 89.37
C LYS A 48 -1.85 -16.74 88.84
N VAL A 49 -0.85 -16.84 89.70
CA VAL A 49 0.57 -16.55 89.50
C VAL A 49 1.00 -16.77 88.05
N GLN A 50 1.28 -15.67 87.34
CA GLN A 50 1.86 -15.71 86.00
C GLN A 50 3.32 -16.15 86.16
N THR A 51 3.65 -17.33 85.63
CA THR A 51 5.04 -17.72 85.42
C THR A 51 5.72 -16.71 84.50
N ALA A 52 6.99 -16.38 84.78
CA ALA A 52 7.78 -15.41 84.02
C ALA A 52 7.79 -15.69 82.50
N GLU A 53 7.63 -16.96 82.12
CA GLU A 53 7.53 -17.42 80.74
C GLU A 53 6.29 -16.87 80.01
N ALA A 54 5.12 -16.79 80.64
CA ALA A 54 3.90 -16.24 80.02
C ALA A 54 4.01 -14.72 79.75
N GLN A 55 4.68 -13.97 80.63
CA GLN A 55 4.93 -12.54 80.42
C GLN A 55 5.93 -12.30 79.26
N THR A 56 6.97 -13.12 79.15
CA THR A 56 7.92 -13.01 78.03
C THR A 56 7.29 -13.35 76.68
N GLN A 57 6.36 -14.31 76.63
CA GLN A 57 5.59 -14.63 75.43
C GLN A 57 4.74 -13.44 74.97
N THR A 58 4.03 -12.76 75.88
CA THR A 58 3.23 -11.56 75.53
C THR A 58 4.09 -10.38 75.07
N LEU A 59 5.30 -10.20 75.61
CA LEU A 59 6.25 -9.18 75.15
C LEU A 59 6.79 -9.50 73.76
N ARG A 60 7.09 -10.77 73.49
CA ARG A 60 7.55 -11.25 72.17
C ARG A 60 6.46 -11.03 71.12
N GLU A 61 5.21 -11.34 71.44
CA GLU A 61 4.06 -11.10 70.55
C GLU A 61 3.86 -9.61 70.27
N ARG A 62 3.96 -8.74 71.28
CA ARG A 62 3.89 -7.28 71.09
C ARG A 62 5.01 -6.78 70.17
N ARG A 63 6.23 -7.31 70.30
CA ARG A 63 7.35 -6.97 69.41
C ARG A 63 7.08 -7.44 67.97
N LEU A 64 6.59 -8.66 67.79
CA LEU A 64 6.23 -9.19 66.46
C LEU A 64 5.13 -8.34 65.79
N ARG A 65 4.08 -7.94 66.52
CA ARG A 65 3.01 -7.07 66.00
C ARG A 65 3.54 -5.71 65.56
N ARG A 66 4.45 -5.09 66.33
CA ARG A 66 5.08 -3.82 65.94
C ARG A 66 5.93 -3.96 64.68
N MET A 67 6.69 -5.05 64.55
CA MET A 67 7.47 -5.31 63.33
C MET A 67 6.56 -5.50 62.12
N LEU A 68 5.48 -6.26 62.27
CA LEU A 68 4.50 -6.50 61.20
C LEU A 68 3.85 -5.17 60.76
N GLN A 69 3.42 -4.33 61.71
CA GLN A 69 2.88 -3.00 61.41
C GLN A 69 3.91 -2.09 60.71
N TYR A 70 5.18 -2.14 61.11
CA TYR A 70 6.24 -1.39 60.45
C TYR A 70 6.44 -1.84 58.99
N HIS A 71 6.48 -3.15 58.74
CA HIS A 71 6.61 -3.69 57.38
C HIS A 71 5.39 -3.36 56.50
N GLN A 72 4.17 -3.43 57.05
CA GLN A 72 2.95 -3.01 56.34
C GLN A 72 2.99 -1.54 55.94
N ARG A 73 3.40 -0.66 56.86
CA ARG A 73 3.55 0.78 56.56
C ARG A 73 4.59 1.04 55.48
N ARG A 74 5.73 0.33 55.53
CA ARG A 74 6.78 0.45 54.52
C ARG A 74 6.32 -0.02 53.13
N ALA A 75 5.57 -1.13 53.07
CA ALA A 75 5.00 -1.62 51.82
C ALA A 75 3.95 -0.64 51.23
N ALA A 76 3.11 -0.03 52.07
CA ALA A 76 2.15 0.97 51.63
C ALA A 76 2.85 2.23 51.05
N LEU A 77 3.91 2.71 51.69
CA LEU A 77 4.68 3.85 51.17
C LEU A 77 5.37 3.53 49.84
N GLN A 78 5.91 2.33 49.69
CA GLN A 78 6.48 1.86 48.42
C GLN A 78 5.41 1.82 47.32
N HIS A 79 4.20 1.32 47.64
CA HIS A 79 3.09 1.33 46.69
C HIS A 79 2.74 2.74 46.22
N VAL A 80 2.61 3.71 47.15
CA VAL A 80 2.34 5.11 46.80
C VAL A 80 3.45 5.72 45.95
N SER A 81 4.72 5.50 46.31
CA SER A 81 5.86 6.01 45.51
C SER A 81 5.85 5.43 44.09
N SER A 82 5.66 4.11 43.95
CA SER A 82 5.59 3.44 42.66
C SER A 82 4.39 3.90 41.81
N PHE A 83 3.26 4.21 42.45
CA PHE A 83 2.08 4.77 41.78
C PHE A 83 2.35 6.20 41.28
N VAL A 84 3.03 7.02 42.09
CA VAL A 84 3.42 8.38 41.70
C VAL A 84 4.41 8.35 40.55
N GLU A 85 5.42 7.48 40.56
CA GLU A 85 6.41 7.35 39.47
C GLU A 85 5.78 6.83 38.17
N ARG A 86 4.88 5.83 38.25
CA ARG A 86 4.15 5.32 37.08
C ARG A 86 3.24 6.35 36.45
N ASN A 87 2.67 7.25 37.26
CA ASN A 87 1.75 8.29 36.80
C ASN A 87 2.40 9.67 36.61
N ALA A 88 3.67 9.83 36.99
CA ALA A 88 4.48 11.01 36.73
C ALA A 88 4.53 11.42 35.24
N PRO A 89 4.66 10.50 34.25
CA PRO A 89 4.68 10.89 32.83
C PRO A 89 3.37 11.51 32.35
N TYR A 90 2.25 11.30 33.05
CA TYR A 90 0.95 11.88 32.69
C TYR A 90 0.64 13.20 33.42
N ARG A 91 1.52 13.66 34.33
CA ARG A 91 1.30 14.90 35.10
C ARG A 91 1.90 16.16 34.48
N ARG A 92 2.69 16.06 33.41
CA ARG A 92 3.40 17.20 32.83
C ARG A 92 3.45 17.12 31.31
N PHE A 93 2.30 17.25 30.65
CA PHE A 93 2.31 17.85 29.31
C PHE A 93 2.10 19.34 29.52
N THR A 94 3.16 20.11 29.35
CA THR A 94 3.06 21.57 29.31
C THR A 94 2.35 21.98 28.03
N LEU A 95 1.63 23.10 28.05
CA LEU A 95 0.98 23.63 26.84
C LEU A 95 1.99 23.90 25.70
N THR A 96 3.25 24.16 26.06
CA THR A 96 4.38 24.31 25.13
C THR A 96 4.72 23.01 24.41
N GLU A 97 4.84 21.89 25.13
CA GLU A 97 5.11 20.58 24.50
C GLU A 97 3.95 20.15 23.58
N ILE A 98 2.70 20.41 24.00
CA ILE A 98 1.53 20.15 23.15
C ILE A 98 1.61 20.98 21.86
N ARG A 99 1.94 22.27 21.97
CA ARG A 99 2.12 23.16 20.81
C ARG A 99 3.22 22.65 19.88
N GLU A 100 4.38 22.29 20.43
CA GLU A 100 5.50 21.73 19.65
C GLU A 100 5.09 20.44 18.92
N HIS A 101 4.33 19.56 19.56
CA HIS A 101 3.80 18.37 18.89
C HIS A 101 2.85 18.69 17.75
N TYR A 102 1.98 19.69 17.90
CA TYR A 102 1.10 20.13 16.81
C TYR A 102 1.87 20.80 15.67
N GLU A 103 2.88 21.61 15.98
CA GLU A 103 3.76 22.23 14.98
C GLU A 103 4.57 21.16 14.22
N ALA A 104 5.13 20.17 14.94
CA ALA A 104 5.82 19.04 14.33
C ALA A 104 4.89 18.20 13.44
N LYS A 105 3.64 17.96 13.88
CA LYS A 105 2.62 17.28 13.07
C LYS A 105 2.27 18.10 11.82
N GLY A 106 2.14 19.42 11.93
CA GLY A 106 1.93 20.33 10.81
C GLY A 106 3.07 20.28 9.79
N ALA A 107 4.32 20.32 10.27
CA ALA A 107 5.52 20.22 9.43
C ALA A 107 5.62 18.85 8.74
N ALA A 108 5.30 17.76 9.44
CA ALA A 108 5.28 16.42 8.86
C ALA A 108 4.22 16.31 7.75
N LEU A 109 3.02 16.84 7.98
CA LEU A 109 1.96 16.88 6.95
C LEU A 109 2.38 17.73 5.75
N ALA A 110 3.01 18.87 5.95
CA ALA A 110 3.51 19.71 4.86
C ALA A 110 4.51 18.96 3.96
N LYS A 111 5.40 18.14 4.54
CA LYS A 111 6.33 17.28 3.79
C LYS A 111 5.60 16.19 2.99
N VAL A 112 4.58 15.58 3.58
CA VAL A 112 3.75 14.59 2.87
C VAL A 112 3.05 15.24 1.68
N VAL A 113 2.45 16.43 1.88
CA VAL A 113 1.76 17.18 0.82
C VAL A 113 2.72 17.59 -0.29
N SER A 114 3.93 18.08 0.02
CA SER A 114 4.91 18.44 -1.01
C SER A 114 5.37 17.22 -1.80
N SER A 115 5.61 16.08 -1.13
CA SER A 115 5.94 14.83 -1.83
C SER A 115 4.81 14.34 -2.74
N ALA A 116 3.55 14.52 -2.34
CA ALA A 116 2.39 14.16 -3.14
C ALA A 116 2.26 15.05 -4.39
N LYS A 117 2.51 16.36 -4.25
CA LYS A 117 2.56 17.28 -5.40
C LYS A 117 3.63 16.86 -6.41
N LEU A 118 4.86 16.60 -5.94
CA LEU A 118 5.95 16.12 -6.80
C LEU A 118 5.59 14.82 -7.52
N ARG A 119 4.96 13.86 -6.83
CA ARG A 119 4.48 12.62 -7.46
C ARG A 119 3.47 12.92 -8.57
N ASN A 120 2.51 13.79 -8.32
CA ASN A 120 1.51 14.15 -9.33
C ASN A 120 2.12 14.83 -10.55
N GLU A 121 3.11 15.72 -10.36
CA GLU A 121 3.86 16.34 -11.45
C GLU A 121 4.63 15.29 -12.26
N THR A 122 5.32 14.36 -11.60
CA THR A 122 6.02 13.27 -12.32
C THR A 122 5.07 12.37 -13.12
N LEU A 123 3.87 12.10 -12.59
CA LEU A 123 2.85 11.34 -13.30
C LEU A 123 2.32 12.11 -14.52
N ALA A 124 2.12 13.43 -14.40
CA ALA A 124 1.70 14.27 -15.52
C ALA A 124 2.76 14.29 -16.63
N HIS A 125 4.04 14.44 -16.27
CA HIS A 125 5.15 14.38 -17.23
C HIS A 125 5.27 13.01 -17.90
N ALA A 126 5.13 11.92 -17.14
CA ALA A 126 5.15 10.57 -17.71
C ALA A 126 4.02 10.34 -18.72
N LYS A 127 2.81 10.81 -18.41
CA LYS A 127 1.66 10.75 -19.34
C LYS A 127 1.92 11.57 -20.61
N ALA A 128 2.43 12.79 -20.47
CA ALA A 128 2.74 13.64 -21.61
C ALA A 128 3.80 13.00 -22.53
N ARG A 129 4.84 12.40 -21.95
CA ARG A 129 5.88 11.67 -22.68
C ARG A 129 5.30 10.46 -23.42
N ALA A 130 4.51 9.63 -22.75
CA ALA A 130 3.88 8.46 -23.39
C ALA A 130 2.98 8.88 -24.56
N LEU A 131 2.21 9.96 -24.43
CA LEU A 131 1.39 10.49 -25.52
C LEU A 131 2.25 10.99 -26.69
N ALA A 132 3.39 11.62 -26.42
CA ALA A 132 4.33 12.05 -27.46
C ALA A 132 4.94 10.84 -28.20
N GLU A 133 5.32 9.79 -27.49
CA GLU A 133 5.84 8.54 -28.07
C GLU A 133 4.80 7.85 -28.95
N VAL A 134 3.54 7.74 -28.49
CA VAL A 134 2.43 7.18 -29.29
C VAL A 134 2.17 8.00 -30.55
N LYS A 135 2.20 9.34 -30.43
CA LYS A 135 2.06 10.23 -31.60
C LYS A 135 3.19 10.03 -32.60
N ALA A 136 4.44 9.89 -32.13
CA ALA A 136 5.59 9.62 -32.99
C ALA A 136 5.44 8.27 -33.73
N ILE A 137 5.03 7.21 -33.02
CA ILE A 137 4.77 5.90 -33.62
C ILE A 137 3.67 5.99 -34.68
N ALA A 138 2.58 6.71 -34.39
CA ALA A 138 1.49 6.88 -35.34
C ALA A 138 1.94 7.59 -36.63
N VAL A 139 2.83 8.58 -36.53
CA VAL A 139 3.41 9.26 -37.71
C VAL A 139 4.25 8.29 -38.53
N VAL A 140 5.11 7.49 -37.90
CA VAL A 140 5.94 6.48 -38.58
C VAL A 140 5.08 5.40 -39.24
N MET A 141 4.00 4.96 -38.58
CA MET A 141 3.08 3.99 -39.18
C MET A 141 2.37 4.56 -40.41
N ARG A 142 1.94 5.83 -40.36
CA ARG A 142 1.31 6.49 -41.53
C ARG A 142 2.30 6.60 -42.69
N SER A 143 3.53 7.07 -42.44
CA SER A 143 4.52 7.19 -43.51
C SER A 143 4.86 5.84 -44.13
N ARG A 144 4.92 4.78 -43.33
CA ARG A 144 5.07 3.40 -43.82
C ARG A 144 3.90 2.98 -44.70
N LEU A 145 2.66 3.18 -44.26
CA LEU A 145 1.47 2.83 -45.06
C LEU A 145 1.44 3.59 -46.39
N GLU A 146 1.79 4.87 -46.40
CA GLU A 146 1.90 5.65 -47.64
C GLU A 146 3.01 5.11 -48.56
N ALA A 147 4.16 4.71 -48.02
CA ALA A 147 5.23 4.10 -48.79
C ALA A 147 4.80 2.75 -49.38
N GLU A 148 4.13 1.90 -48.60
CA GLU A 148 3.57 0.64 -49.06
C GLU A 148 2.51 0.86 -50.16
N GLN A 149 1.62 1.85 -50.02
CA GLN A 149 0.67 2.22 -51.06
C GLN A 149 1.35 2.69 -52.36
N ARG A 150 2.40 3.50 -52.26
CA ARG A 150 3.19 3.92 -53.42
C ARG A 150 3.89 2.73 -54.09
N ALA A 151 4.44 1.81 -53.30
CA ALA A 151 5.08 0.59 -53.80
C ALA A 151 4.08 -0.36 -54.51
N MET A 152 2.89 -0.55 -53.94
CA MET A 152 1.81 -1.31 -54.59
C MET A 152 1.38 -0.64 -55.90
N ALA A 153 1.23 0.69 -55.90
CA ALA A 153 0.88 1.42 -57.11
C ALA A 153 1.97 1.31 -58.19
N SER A 154 3.26 1.37 -57.83
CA SER A 154 4.34 1.14 -58.78
C SER A 154 4.37 -0.29 -59.31
N ALA A 155 4.14 -1.29 -58.45
CA ALA A 155 4.06 -2.69 -58.87
C ALA A 155 2.90 -2.91 -59.86
N ILE A 156 1.72 -2.35 -59.59
CA ILE A 156 0.58 -2.42 -60.53
C ILE A 156 0.90 -1.74 -61.86
N ARG A 157 1.61 -0.60 -61.84
CA ARG A 157 2.05 0.08 -63.07
C ARG A 157 3.03 -0.77 -63.86
N GLN A 158 3.99 -1.42 -63.20
CA GLN A 158 4.94 -2.34 -63.83
C GLN A 158 4.23 -3.53 -64.47
N MET A 159 3.33 -4.20 -63.73
CA MET A 159 2.55 -5.33 -64.26
C MET A 159 1.71 -4.93 -65.49
N LYS A 160 1.11 -3.73 -65.50
CA LYS A 160 0.37 -3.20 -66.65
C LYS A 160 1.27 -2.84 -67.84
N SER A 161 2.51 -2.42 -67.59
CA SER A 161 3.47 -2.14 -68.67
C SER A 161 4.02 -3.42 -69.30
N GLU A 162 4.20 -4.47 -68.51
CA GLU A 162 4.65 -5.79 -68.99
C GLU A 162 3.52 -6.53 -69.74
N ASN A 163 2.28 -6.43 -69.26
CA ASN A 163 1.09 -6.94 -69.95
C ASN A 163 -0.05 -5.89 -69.97
N PRO A 164 -0.36 -5.27 -71.13
CA PRO A 164 -1.43 -4.28 -71.22
C PRO A 164 -2.83 -4.85 -70.93
N ASN A 165 -3.05 -6.15 -71.14
CA ASN A 165 -4.30 -6.85 -70.84
C ASN A 165 -4.34 -7.48 -69.44
N TYR A 166 -3.36 -7.19 -68.59
CA TYR A 166 -3.26 -7.76 -67.23
C TYR A 166 -4.55 -7.66 -66.41
N ALA A 167 -5.30 -6.55 -66.54
CA ALA A 167 -6.54 -6.35 -65.80
C ALA A 167 -7.65 -7.33 -66.24
N GLU A 168 -7.78 -7.59 -67.54
CA GLU A 168 -8.77 -8.52 -68.09
C GLU A 168 -8.37 -9.98 -67.80
N ASP A 169 -7.09 -10.31 -67.93
CA ASP A 169 -6.57 -11.64 -67.60
C ASP A 169 -6.73 -11.95 -66.11
N ALA A 170 -6.45 -10.98 -65.23
CA ALA A 170 -6.66 -11.12 -63.79
C ALA A 170 -8.14 -11.29 -63.43
N LEU A 171 -9.03 -10.55 -64.11
CA LEU A 171 -10.48 -10.72 -63.95
C LEU A 171 -10.94 -12.10 -64.42
N ARG A 172 -10.46 -12.58 -65.57
CA ARG A 172 -10.78 -13.90 -66.08
C ARG A 172 -10.29 -15.02 -65.16
N LEU A 173 -9.06 -14.90 -64.64
CA LEU A 173 -8.53 -15.84 -63.64
C LEU A 173 -9.33 -15.79 -62.34
N ALA A 174 -9.75 -14.61 -61.89
CA ALA A 174 -10.60 -14.48 -60.71
C ALA A 174 -11.97 -15.14 -60.92
N THR A 175 -12.62 -14.92 -62.08
CA THR A 175 -13.88 -15.58 -62.42
C THR A 175 -13.68 -17.09 -62.54
N GLU A 176 -12.65 -17.57 -63.24
CA GLU A 176 -12.34 -19.00 -63.34
C GLU A 176 -12.03 -19.63 -61.97
N SER A 177 -11.42 -18.88 -61.03
CA SER A 177 -11.19 -19.35 -59.67
C SER A 177 -12.46 -19.39 -58.83
N ALA A 178 -13.36 -18.43 -59.00
CA ALA A 178 -14.66 -18.36 -58.33
C ALA A 178 -15.63 -19.44 -58.88
N GLU A 179 -15.82 -19.49 -60.21
CA GLU A 179 -15.63 -20.66 -61.08
C GLU A 179 -15.45 -22.04 -60.42
N LYS A 180 -14.19 -22.35 -60.14
CA LYS A 180 -13.76 -23.64 -59.60
C LYS A 180 -14.15 -23.81 -58.13
N ASN A 181 -14.21 -22.71 -57.39
CA ASN A 181 -14.58 -22.68 -55.97
C ASN A 181 -16.03 -22.22 -55.80
N HIS A 182 -16.96 -22.77 -56.59
CA HIS A 182 -18.38 -22.51 -56.46
C HIS A 182 -18.86 -22.93 -55.07
N GLY A 183 -18.93 -21.96 -54.16
CA GLY A 183 -19.59 -22.05 -52.86
C GLY A 183 -19.23 -23.32 -52.10
N GLU A 184 -18.00 -23.42 -51.61
CA GLU A 184 -17.75 -24.29 -50.46
C GLU A 184 -18.69 -23.81 -49.34
N VAL A 185 -19.76 -24.55 -49.07
CA VAL A 185 -20.67 -24.26 -47.97
C VAL A 185 -19.82 -24.23 -46.71
N ILE A 186 -19.76 -23.08 -46.03
CA ILE A 186 -19.02 -22.92 -44.79
C ILE A 186 -19.77 -23.71 -43.71
N THR A 187 -19.57 -25.03 -43.69
CA THR A 187 -20.15 -25.95 -42.71
C THR A 187 -19.69 -25.64 -41.28
N GLN A 188 -18.60 -24.89 -41.14
CA GLN A 188 -18.06 -24.43 -39.85
C GLN A 188 -18.98 -23.45 -39.11
N THR A 189 -19.94 -22.83 -39.80
CA THR A 189 -20.92 -21.92 -39.17
C THR A 189 -22.23 -22.58 -38.76
N GLU A 190 -22.49 -23.83 -39.17
CA GLU A 190 -23.77 -24.52 -38.91
C GLU A 190 -23.95 -24.95 -37.44
N GLY A 191 -22.85 -25.02 -36.67
CA GLY A 191 -22.84 -25.43 -35.26
C GLY A 191 -22.72 -24.28 -34.24
N LEU A 192 -22.69 -23.02 -34.69
CA LEU A 192 -22.59 -21.89 -33.77
C LEU A 192 -23.96 -21.60 -33.13
N PRO A 193 -24.01 -21.33 -31.81
CA PRO A 193 -25.27 -20.99 -31.15
C PRO A 193 -25.85 -19.73 -31.79
N ILE A 194 -27.06 -19.84 -32.34
CA ILE A 194 -27.81 -18.70 -32.87
C ILE A 194 -28.03 -17.75 -31.70
N LEU A 195 -27.36 -16.59 -31.72
CA LEU A 195 -27.59 -15.53 -30.75
C LEU A 195 -29.05 -15.08 -30.92
N SER A 196 -29.86 -15.20 -29.86
CA SER A 196 -31.31 -14.89 -29.87
C SER A 196 -31.69 -13.42 -30.14
N LYS A 197 -30.72 -12.60 -30.58
CA LYS A 197 -30.87 -11.18 -30.94
C LYS A 197 -30.23 -10.88 -32.30
N THR A 198 -30.28 -11.81 -33.25
CA THR A 198 -29.98 -11.47 -34.64
C THR A 198 -31.15 -10.68 -35.20
N VAL A 199 -30.89 -9.42 -35.55
CA VAL A 199 -31.75 -8.68 -36.48
C VAL A 199 -31.52 -9.32 -37.83
N ASP A 200 -32.56 -9.89 -38.45
CA ASP A 200 -32.49 -10.30 -39.85
C ASP A 200 -32.18 -9.05 -40.67
N MET A 201 -30.93 -8.96 -41.12
CA MET A 201 -30.53 -7.83 -41.94
C MET A 201 -30.95 -8.15 -43.38
N ASP A 202 -32.12 -7.64 -43.74
CA ASP A 202 -32.69 -7.68 -45.09
C ASP A 202 -31.88 -6.82 -46.08
N TYR A 203 -30.60 -7.14 -46.30
CA TYR A 203 -29.76 -6.42 -47.26
C TYR A 203 -30.15 -6.69 -48.72
N LEU A 204 -30.95 -7.73 -48.98
CA LEU A 204 -31.34 -8.15 -50.34
C LEU A 204 -32.79 -7.79 -50.70
N ASP A 205 -33.62 -7.43 -49.72
CA ASP A 205 -35.06 -7.20 -49.94
C ASP A 205 -35.38 -5.76 -50.38
N THR A 206 -34.39 -4.86 -50.36
CA THR A 206 -34.54 -3.45 -50.74
C THR A 206 -34.60 -3.22 -52.26
N LEU A 207 -34.32 -4.23 -53.09
CA LEU A 207 -34.39 -4.10 -54.56
C LEU A 207 -35.82 -4.19 -55.12
N LYS A 208 -36.84 -4.51 -54.31
CA LYS A 208 -38.20 -4.78 -54.84
C LYS A 208 -39.36 -3.96 -54.27
N ARG A 209 -39.19 -2.99 -53.38
CA ARG A 209 -40.33 -2.19 -52.89
C ARG A 209 -40.02 -0.70 -52.79
N THR A 210 -40.90 0.10 -53.39
CA THR A 210 -40.86 1.56 -53.41
C THR A 210 -40.64 2.14 -52.02
N PRO A 211 -39.64 3.02 -51.82
CA PRO A 211 -39.31 3.52 -50.49
C PRO A 211 -40.37 4.52 -50.03
N LYS A 212 -41.14 4.18 -48.99
CA LYS A 212 -41.82 5.20 -48.18
C LYS A 212 -40.76 5.90 -47.33
N LEU A 213 -40.59 7.20 -47.56
CA LEU A 213 -39.78 8.10 -46.74
C LEU A 213 -40.17 7.95 -45.26
N VAL A 214 -39.25 7.47 -44.42
CA VAL A 214 -39.32 7.66 -42.97
C VAL A 214 -38.65 9.00 -42.67
N PRO A 215 -39.33 9.96 -42.03
CA PRO A 215 -38.76 11.27 -41.77
C PRO A 215 -37.87 11.20 -40.53
N GLY A 216 -36.57 11.09 -40.73
CA GLY A 216 -35.56 11.18 -39.67
C GLY A 216 -34.36 11.97 -40.20
N LYS A 217 -34.17 13.18 -39.67
CA LYS A 217 -33.16 14.16 -40.10
C LYS A 217 -31.77 13.68 -39.65
N ILE A 218 -31.04 12.92 -40.49
CA ILE A 218 -29.61 12.70 -40.30
C ILE A 218 -28.89 13.85 -41.00
N VAL A 219 -28.46 14.83 -40.22
CA VAL A 219 -27.54 15.87 -40.69
C VAL A 219 -26.13 15.29 -40.59
N SER A 220 -25.63 14.76 -41.71
CA SER A 220 -24.20 14.52 -41.90
C SER A 220 -23.58 15.76 -42.54
N GLU A 221 -22.78 16.49 -41.78
CA GLU A 221 -21.95 17.56 -42.34
C GLU A 221 -20.89 16.96 -43.29
N PRO A 222 -20.76 17.45 -44.53
CA PRO A 222 -19.76 16.97 -45.47
C PRO A 222 -18.38 17.58 -45.17
N LEU A 223 -17.46 16.77 -44.65
CA LEU A 223 -16.03 17.10 -44.61
C LEU A 223 -15.43 16.91 -46.02
N MET A 224 -15.49 17.96 -46.83
CA MET A 224 -14.68 18.06 -48.06
C MET A 224 -13.29 18.62 -47.70
N PRO A 225 -12.18 17.94 -48.04
CA PRO A 225 -10.86 18.57 -48.00
C PRO A 225 -10.72 19.52 -49.19
N THR A 226 -10.48 20.80 -48.89
CA THR A 226 -10.18 21.83 -49.88
C THR A 226 -8.87 21.51 -50.59
N ARG A 227 -8.99 21.21 -51.88
CA ARG A 227 -7.91 21.18 -52.86
C ARG A 227 -7.26 22.56 -52.91
N THR A 228 -6.10 22.72 -52.28
CA THR A 228 -5.25 23.90 -52.47
C THR A 228 -4.10 23.52 -53.39
N THR A 229 -4.01 24.30 -54.46
CA THR A 229 -3.04 24.25 -55.55
C THR A 229 -1.65 24.69 -55.09
N ASN A 230 -0.61 24.04 -55.63
CA ASN A 230 0.81 24.40 -55.46
C ASN A 230 1.11 25.85 -55.95
N PRO A 231 2.26 26.45 -55.57
CA PRO A 231 3.48 26.21 -56.36
C PRO A 231 4.77 26.00 -55.52
N THR A 232 5.56 25.02 -55.95
CA THR A 232 7.01 25.08 -56.24
C THR A 232 7.96 25.76 -55.23
N ALA A 233 8.77 24.94 -54.53
CA ALA A 233 10.21 25.20 -54.34
C ALA A 233 10.96 23.89 -54.08
N GLU A 234 11.77 23.52 -55.08
CA GLU A 234 13.08 22.86 -54.96
C GLU A 234 13.16 21.40 -54.48
N LEU A 235 13.16 20.54 -55.50
CA LEU A 235 13.78 19.24 -55.55
C LEU A 235 15.31 19.42 -55.68
N ALA A 236 16.07 19.28 -54.59
CA ALA A 236 17.50 19.00 -54.64
C ALA A 236 17.97 18.41 -53.31
N ASN A 237 18.12 17.08 -53.26
CA ASN A 237 19.15 16.32 -52.51
C ASN A 237 18.67 14.87 -52.29
N PRO A 238 19.27 13.87 -52.95
CA PRO A 238 18.99 12.46 -52.70
C PRO A 238 19.93 11.90 -51.62
N ASP A 239 19.90 12.44 -50.40
CA ASP A 239 20.75 11.97 -49.28
C ASP A 239 19.97 11.96 -47.94
N ASN A 240 18.78 11.39 -47.91
CA ASN A 240 18.03 11.26 -46.66
C ASN A 240 17.79 9.80 -46.29
N VAL A 241 18.90 9.09 -46.06
CA VAL A 241 18.92 7.94 -45.15
C VAL A 241 18.82 8.51 -43.73
N PRO A 242 17.90 8.05 -42.87
CA PRO A 242 17.90 8.49 -41.47
C PRO A 242 19.24 8.11 -40.84
N SER A 243 20.04 9.13 -40.55
CA SER A 243 21.40 9.07 -39.99
C SER A 243 21.42 8.57 -38.53
N PHE A 244 20.69 7.50 -38.21
CA PHE A 244 20.70 6.88 -36.87
C PHE A 244 21.67 5.68 -36.78
N LEU A 245 22.28 5.27 -37.88
CA LEU A 245 23.12 4.07 -37.89
C LEU A 245 24.62 4.32 -37.75
N VAL A 246 25.14 5.53 -37.99
CA VAL A 246 26.55 5.85 -37.74
C VAL A 246 26.72 7.36 -37.49
N GLN A 247 26.40 7.85 -36.29
CA GLN A 247 27.04 9.06 -35.80
C GLN A 247 28.04 8.64 -34.71
N PRO A 248 29.33 8.99 -34.83
CA PRO A 248 30.22 8.87 -33.68
C PRO A 248 29.64 9.73 -32.58
N TYR A 249 29.27 9.11 -31.45
CA TYR A 249 28.78 9.83 -30.28
C TYR A 249 29.72 11.01 -30.00
N SER A 250 29.16 12.22 -29.88
CA SER A 250 29.99 13.35 -29.47
C SER A 250 30.58 13.07 -28.09
N GLN A 251 31.76 13.62 -27.79
CA GLN A 251 32.46 13.36 -26.53
C GLN A 251 31.58 13.65 -25.30
N GLU A 252 30.72 14.67 -25.38
CA GLU A 252 29.72 15.01 -24.35
C GLU A 252 28.64 13.93 -24.20
N GLN A 253 28.16 13.34 -25.30
CA GLN A 253 27.16 12.27 -25.26
C GLN A 253 27.72 10.98 -24.65
N LEU A 254 29.02 10.69 -24.85
CA LEU A 254 29.68 9.55 -24.21
C LEU A 254 29.80 9.73 -22.70
N LEU A 255 30.11 10.93 -22.23
CA LEU A 255 30.15 11.26 -20.81
C LEU A 255 28.77 11.16 -20.16
N ASP A 256 27.74 11.70 -20.82
CA ASP A 256 26.35 11.59 -20.37
C ASP A 256 25.87 10.13 -20.30
N LEU A 257 26.24 9.31 -21.29
CA LEU A 257 25.92 7.89 -21.30
C LEU A 257 26.65 7.15 -20.18
N ALA A 258 27.94 7.42 -19.97
CA ALA A 258 28.72 6.85 -18.87
C ALA A 258 28.15 7.24 -17.50
N GLN A 259 27.73 8.50 -17.33
CA GLN A 259 27.10 8.97 -16.09
C GLN A 259 25.76 8.29 -15.84
N ARG A 260 24.93 8.10 -16.88
CA ARG A 260 23.67 7.35 -16.77
C ARG A 260 23.92 5.89 -16.42
N GLN A 261 24.91 5.25 -17.04
CA GLN A 261 25.30 3.88 -16.72
C GLN A 261 25.76 3.76 -15.25
N ALA A 262 26.63 4.67 -14.78
CA ALA A 262 27.06 4.72 -13.39
C ALA A 262 25.88 4.88 -12.41
N MET A 263 24.93 5.77 -12.71
CA MET A 263 23.74 5.95 -11.89
C MET A 263 22.83 4.71 -11.89
N THR A 264 22.71 4.01 -13.02
CA THR A 264 21.96 2.74 -13.05
C THR A 264 22.65 1.63 -12.28
N ALA A 265 23.99 1.53 -12.36
CA ALA A 265 24.76 0.55 -11.60
C ALA A 265 24.63 0.80 -10.09
N TYR A 266 24.76 2.05 -9.65
CA TYR A 266 24.56 2.43 -8.25
C TYR A 266 23.16 2.07 -7.72
N LYS A 267 22.11 2.34 -8.50
CA LYS A 267 20.74 1.95 -8.14
C LYS A 267 20.57 0.43 -8.04
N LYS A 268 21.22 -0.34 -8.92
CA LYS A 268 21.22 -1.80 -8.86
C LYS A 268 21.90 -2.30 -7.58
N GLU A 269 23.05 -1.74 -7.22
CA GLU A 269 23.75 -2.10 -5.97
C GLU A 269 22.92 -1.78 -4.73
N GLN A 270 22.30 -0.60 -4.67
CA GLN A 270 21.39 -0.25 -3.58
C GLN A 270 20.20 -1.21 -3.48
N ALA A 271 19.64 -1.63 -4.61
CA ALA A 271 18.55 -2.60 -4.62
C ALA A 271 19.00 -3.95 -4.06
N LEU A 272 20.19 -4.42 -4.43
CA LEU A 272 20.77 -5.67 -3.90
C LEU A 272 21.02 -5.60 -2.40
N ILE A 273 21.51 -4.47 -1.88
CA ILE A 273 21.70 -4.27 -0.44
C ILE A 273 20.37 -4.40 0.30
N LYS A 274 19.30 -3.73 -0.19
CA LYS A 274 17.96 -3.81 0.41
C LYS A 274 17.40 -5.23 0.41
N VAL A 275 17.62 -5.99 -0.65
CA VAL A 275 17.19 -7.39 -0.74
C VAL A 275 17.93 -8.24 0.31
N LYS A 276 19.26 -8.09 0.43
CA LYS A 276 20.05 -8.81 1.44
C LYS A 276 19.62 -8.45 2.87
N GLU A 277 19.34 -7.17 3.15
CA GLU A 277 18.82 -6.75 4.45
C GLU A 277 17.44 -7.34 4.75
N ALA A 278 16.54 -7.38 3.75
CA ALA A 278 15.23 -7.99 3.90
C ALA A 278 15.33 -9.50 4.19
N GLN A 279 16.23 -10.21 3.50
CA GLN A 279 16.51 -11.63 3.75
C GLN A 279 17.02 -11.85 5.18
N ARG A 280 18.01 -11.08 5.63
CA ARG A 280 18.50 -11.14 7.02
C ARG A 280 17.40 -10.89 8.04
N ARG A 281 16.50 -9.94 7.79
CA ARG A 281 15.34 -9.68 8.67
C ARG A 281 14.37 -10.85 8.70
N ALA A 282 14.12 -11.49 7.56
CA ALA A 282 13.26 -12.68 7.47
C ALA A 282 13.87 -13.86 8.24
N GLU A 283 15.18 -14.11 8.11
CA GLU A 283 15.89 -15.14 8.87
C GLU A 283 15.83 -14.89 10.38
N VAL A 284 16.05 -13.64 10.81
CA VAL A 284 15.91 -13.26 12.23
C VAL A 284 14.47 -13.50 12.69
N GLN A 285 13.45 -13.14 11.91
CA GLN A 285 12.05 -13.38 12.26
C GLN A 285 11.71 -14.88 12.33
N GLN A 286 12.23 -15.71 11.42
CA GLN A 286 12.08 -17.17 11.48
C GLN A 286 12.78 -17.77 12.72
N SER A 287 13.94 -17.23 13.08
CA SER A 287 14.64 -17.66 14.30
C SER A 287 13.89 -17.23 15.56
N THR A 288 13.25 -16.04 15.58
CA THR A 288 12.48 -15.59 16.74
C THR A 288 11.15 -16.30 16.86
N THR A 289 10.46 -16.63 15.75
CA THR A 289 9.26 -17.48 15.78
C THR A 289 9.60 -18.85 16.34
N SER A 290 10.68 -19.49 15.87
CA SER A 290 11.11 -20.79 16.39
C SER A 290 11.48 -20.75 17.89
N LEU A 291 12.15 -19.70 18.38
CA LEU A 291 12.42 -19.53 19.82
C LEU A 291 11.14 -19.30 20.63
N SER A 292 10.20 -18.51 20.10
CA SER A 292 8.93 -18.24 20.76
C SER A 292 8.05 -19.51 20.85
N GLU A 293 8.05 -20.32 19.79
CA GLU A 293 7.38 -21.62 19.72
C GLU A 293 8.01 -22.61 20.70
N LYS A 294 9.35 -22.69 20.77
CA LYS A 294 10.07 -23.48 21.77
C LYS A 294 9.66 -23.08 23.19
N ARG A 295 9.61 -21.78 23.50
CA ARG A 295 9.17 -21.27 24.81
C ARG A 295 7.71 -21.62 25.12
N ARG A 296 6.81 -21.54 24.13
CA ARG A 296 5.41 -21.93 24.28
C ARG A 296 5.28 -23.42 24.60
N LYS A 297 5.93 -24.29 23.81
CA LYS A 297 5.94 -25.75 24.01
C LYS A 297 6.51 -26.12 25.39
N LEU A 298 7.58 -25.45 25.84
CA LEU A 298 8.14 -25.68 27.19
C LEU A 298 7.18 -25.28 28.31
N LYS A 299 6.44 -24.17 28.16
CA LYS A 299 5.41 -23.76 29.14
C LYS A 299 4.25 -24.75 29.19
N GLU A 300 3.78 -25.21 28.02
CA GLU A 300 2.73 -26.23 27.93
C GLU A 300 3.18 -27.55 28.58
N LEU A 301 4.42 -27.97 28.32
CA LEU A 301 5.02 -29.16 28.92
C LEU A 301 5.17 -29.04 30.45
N LEU A 302 5.61 -27.89 30.96
CA LEU A 302 5.65 -27.61 32.40
C LEU A 302 4.25 -27.67 33.03
N ALA A 303 3.23 -27.16 32.35
CA ALA A 303 1.85 -27.22 32.83
C ALA A 303 1.32 -28.67 32.87
N LEU A 304 1.68 -29.50 31.90
CA LEU A 304 1.35 -30.94 31.90
C LEU A 304 2.04 -31.68 33.04
N TYR A 305 3.31 -31.36 33.32
CA TYR A 305 4.05 -31.95 34.43
C TYR A 305 3.48 -31.52 35.79
N ALA A 306 3.20 -30.22 35.96
CA ALA A 306 2.62 -29.69 37.20
C ALA A 306 1.17 -30.15 37.46
N SER A 307 0.50 -30.69 36.43
CA SER A 307 -0.83 -31.30 36.57
C SER A 307 -0.77 -32.84 36.65
N ASP A 308 0.42 -33.41 36.88
CA ASP A 308 0.70 -34.85 36.99
C ASP A 308 0.19 -35.69 35.81
N LYS A 309 0.04 -35.07 34.63
CA LYS A 309 -0.46 -35.74 33.41
C LYS A 309 0.63 -36.49 32.63
N ILE A 310 1.90 -36.28 32.98
CA ILE A 310 3.06 -36.90 32.32
C ILE A 310 4.06 -37.37 33.38
N SER A 311 4.74 -38.48 33.09
CA SER A 311 5.79 -39.01 33.97
C SER A 311 7.07 -38.15 33.92
N PRO A 312 7.91 -38.16 34.98
CA PRO A 312 9.20 -37.45 34.97
C PRO A 312 10.12 -37.87 33.81
N LYS A 313 10.09 -39.14 33.41
CA LYS A 313 10.88 -39.65 32.28
C LYS A 313 10.41 -39.01 30.96
N GLU A 314 9.10 -39.03 30.71
CA GLU A 314 8.48 -38.40 29.53
C GLU A 314 8.71 -36.88 29.49
N TYR A 315 8.75 -36.22 30.65
CA TYR A 315 9.07 -34.80 30.74
C TYR A 315 10.44 -34.49 30.14
N TYR A 316 11.47 -35.23 30.52
CA TYR A 316 12.84 -34.99 30.06
C TYR A 316 13.03 -35.37 28.58
N GLU A 317 12.41 -36.46 28.11
CA GLU A 317 12.42 -36.86 26.70
C GLU A 317 11.76 -35.79 25.80
N ARG A 318 10.57 -35.31 26.18
CA ARG A 318 9.87 -34.27 25.41
C ARG A 318 10.58 -32.91 25.49
N ARG A 319 11.20 -32.59 26.62
CA ARG A 319 12.02 -31.37 26.78
C ARG A 319 13.27 -31.42 25.91
N ALA A 320 13.93 -32.58 25.82
CA ALA A 320 15.06 -32.85 24.93
C ALA A 320 14.69 -32.62 23.46
N LEU A 321 13.55 -33.17 23.01
CA LEU A 321 13.01 -32.97 21.66
C LEU A 321 12.70 -31.50 21.34
N ILE A 322 12.17 -30.73 22.30
CA ILE A 322 11.87 -29.29 22.09
C ILE A 322 13.15 -28.44 22.03
N MET A 323 14.15 -28.79 22.85
CA MET A 323 15.43 -28.08 22.89
C MET A 323 16.34 -28.46 21.71
N GLY A 324 16.13 -29.62 21.09
CA GLY A 324 16.98 -30.17 20.03
C GLY A 324 18.28 -30.79 20.57
N THR A 325 18.27 -31.17 21.84
CA THR A 325 19.36 -31.91 22.49
C THR A 325 18.88 -33.34 22.63
N GLU A 326 19.53 -34.31 22.00
CA GLU A 326 19.11 -35.72 22.13
C GLU A 326 19.08 -36.14 23.61
N PRO A 327 18.09 -36.93 24.04
CA PRO A 327 18.07 -37.44 25.41
C PRO A 327 19.27 -38.35 25.61
N ALA A 328 20.11 -38.04 26.60
CA ALA A 328 21.19 -38.93 27.00
C ALA A 328 20.55 -40.18 27.61
N ASP A 329 20.63 -41.30 26.89
CA ASP A 329 20.24 -42.62 27.38
C ASP A 329 21.04 -42.96 28.65
N GLN A 330 20.34 -43.04 29.79
CA GLN A 330 20.80 -43.65 31.04
C GLN A 330 19.68 -44.46 31.67
#